data_AF-A0A960KQK5-F1
#
_entry.id   AF-A0A960KQK5-F1
#
_cell.length_a   1.000
_cell.length_b   1.000
_cell.length_c   1.000
_cell.angle_alpha   90.00
_cell.angle_beta   90.00
_cell.angle_gamma   90.00
#
_symmetry.space_group_name_H-M   'P 1'
#
loop_
_entity.id
_entity.type
_entity.pdbx_description
1 polymer ?
#
loop_
_entity_poly.entity_id
_entity_poly.type
_entity_poly.pdbx_seq_one_letter_code
_entity_poly.pdbx_strand_id
1 'polypeptide(L)'
;MQAADAGRRATIWGLMILLAMACARIEAPPGGPPDREAPTIRESRPASGSVNLDTRPEFRFEFDEWVNRASLSGELYLSPRHEGGLELNWVGRTLKARPVLPLDSGRTYLLEMGTGVRDLAGNRLASPHRIAFSTGASLDSFAFAGWIGGYRPNAKVMIWAWPLDSFPVRPLAPAPWQTRPDSSGGFRLLNLPETAFRLFAINDLNGDGRWSPATEPAALASADPAPGGYGNVRPSLYLSELELDSLALTAVQPEDRHHLLLEGRLDLPGRPGRAAQLSLLELADTLGRQIPLLTLREEEDGRYLLVCGEMDSLTYWLRFKDGSDSVSFRGLAYTQNPFQGFERPVRLDSKRRLHWLPPRGLKTQARTAAWVGQGSDSEAVVPQFLDALELVWGLPRARAGDTLFLSPGIFEGMAGDTWPASLARFALELPPDVEHGALQLLFVPAPPANTPWRIQLRMGETLLSDRELVSPLELAELPAGWLSAELYFDRNGDGEWTAGQLEPFRHAEARLPLTDSLQVYPGWTREGLELQLPEELSQWNTATP
;
A
#
# COMPACT_ATOMS: atom_id res chain seq x y z
N MET A 1 -93.12 -22.58 32.83
CA MET A 1 -91.95 -21.92 33.46
C MET A 1 -90.65 -22.73 33.24
N GLN A 2 -90.41 -23.26 32.04
CA GLN A 2 -89.21 -24.07 31.72
C GLN A 2 -88.40 -23.54 30.52
N ALA A 3 -88.94 -22.61 29.72
CA ALA A 3 -88.24 -22.05 28.55
C ALA A 3 -87.30 -20.88 28.87
N ALA A 4 -87.53 -20.16 29.98
CA ALA A 4 -86.73 -18.97 30.34
C ALA A 4 -85.34 -19.30 30.91
N ASP A 5 -85.15 -20.52 31.45
CA ASP A 5 -83.90 -20.91 32.13
C ASP A 5 -82.83 -21.48 31.18
N ALA A 6 -83.24 -21.98 30.00
CA ALA A 6 -82.31 -22.47 28.98
C ALA A 6 -81.59 -21.33 28.25
N GLY A 7 -82.29 -20.23 27.94
CA GLY A 7 -81.71 -19.05 27.29
C GLY A 7 -80.65 -18.38 28.16
N ARG A 8 -80.92 -18.24 29.46
CA ARG A 8 -80.01 -17.58 30.41
C ARG A 8 -78.71 -18.37 30.63
N ARG A 9 -78.78 -19.71 30.62
CA ARG A 9 -77.59 -20.58 30.67
C ARG A 9 -76.78 -20.48 29.38
N ALA A 10 -77.41 -20.48 28.21
CA ALA A 10 -76.70 -20.32 26.94
C ALA A 10 -75.98 -18.96 26.83
N THR A 11 -76.57 -17.88 27.35
CA THR A 11 -75.92 -16.56 27.39
C THR A 11 -74.74 -16.52 28.37
N ILE A 12 -74.84 -17.17 29.53
CA ILE A 12 -73.75 -17.25 30.51
C ILE A 12 -72.59 -18.11 29.96
N TRP A 13 -72.89 -19.24 29.32
CA TRP A 13 -71.88 -20.07 28.67
C TRP A 13 -71.24 -19.36 27.47
N GLY A 14 -72.01 -18.63 26.66
CA GLY A 14 -71.48 -17.80 25.58
C GLY A 14 -70.57 -16.66 26.08
N LEU A 15 -70.94 -16.02 27.20
CA LEU A 15 -70.12 -14.95 27.80
C LEU A 15 -68.83 -15.50 28.44
N MET A 16 -68.88 -16.68 29.07
CA MET A 16 -67.67 -17.32 29.60
C MET A 16 -66.70 -17.78 28.49
N ILE A 17 -67.21 -18.25 27.35
CA ILE A 17 -66.37 -18.60 26.19
C ILE A 17 -65.72 -17.35 25.58
N LEU A 18 -66.43 -16.22 25.53
CA LEU A 18 -65.88 -14.93 25.09
C LEU A 18 -64.79 -14.39 26.04
N LEU A 19 -64.96 -14.56 27.35
CA LEU A 19 -63.95 -14.19 28.35
C LEU A 19 -62.72 -15.11 28.34
N ALA A 20 -62.86 -16.38 27.97
CA ALA A 20 -61.75 -17.33 27.87
C ALA A 20 -60.87 -17.13 26.61
N MET A 21 -61.35 -16.43 25.59
CA MET A 21 -60.54 -16.06 24.41
C MET A 21 -59.71 -14.77 24.59
N ALA A 22 -59.85 -14.07 25.71
CA ALA A 22 -58.98 -12.95 26.08
C ALA A 22 -57.65 -13.46 26.67
N CYS A 23 -56.88 -14.22 25.89
CA CYS A 23 -55.49 -14.51 26.23
C CYS A 23 -54.67 -13.23 26.10
N ALA A 24 -54.23 -12.68 27.23
CA ALA A 24 -53.23 -11.62 27.28
C ALA A 24 -51.95 -12.13 26.59
N ARG A 25 -51.61 -11.54 25.44
CA ARG A 25 -50.35 -11.79 24.75
C ARG A 25 -49.23 -11.22 25.61
N ILE A 26 -48.37 -12.08 26.16
CA ILE A 26 -47.16 -11.65 26.86
C ILE A 26 -46.19 -11.14 25.80
N GLU A 27 -46.25 -9.84 25.52
CA GLU A 27 -45.19 -9.14 24.82
C GLU A 27 -44.14 -8.71 25.86
N ALA A 28 -42.87 -8.92 25.54
CA ALA A 28 -41.80 -8.37 26.36
C ALA A 28 -42.02 -6.85 26.45
N PRO A 29 -41.81 -6.23 27.63
CA PRO A 29 -41.92 -4.78 27.74
C PRO A 29 -41.06 -4.16 26.64
N PRO A 30 -41.56 -3.18 25.88
CA PRO A 30 -40.76 -2.52 24.85
C PRO A 30 -39.48 -2.03 25.53
N GLY A 31 -38.33 -2.46 25.00
CA GLY A 31 -37.04 -2.01 25.50
C GLY A 31 -36.97 -0.49 25.50
N GLY A 32 -36.20 0.08 26.42
CA GLY A 32 -35.92 1.51 26.40
C GLY A 32 -35.35 1.97 25.04
N PRO A 33 -35.36 3.29 24.77
CA PRO A 33 -34.74 3.80 23.56
C PRO A 33 -33.30 3.29 23.44
N PRO A 34 -32.82 2.94 22.23
CA PRO A 34 -31.44 2.51 22.04
C PRO A 34 -30.47 3.56 22.58
N ASP A 35 -29.50 3.11 23.37
CA ASP A 35 -28.42 3.96 23.85
C ASP A 35 -27.49 4.35 22.69
N ARG A 36 -27.20 5.65 22.60
CA ARG A 36 -26.38 6.26 21.55
C ARG A 36 -25.33 7.21 22.11
N GLU A 37 -25.24 7.34 23.43
CA GLU A 37 -24.27 8.23 24.06
C GLU A 37 -22.91 7.54 24.11
N ALA A 38 -21.85 8.30 23.85
CA ALA A 38 -20.50 7.75 23.92
C ALA A 38 -20.05 7.65 25.39
N PRO A 39 -19.33 6.59 25.79
CA PRO A 39 -18.77 6.53 27.14
C PRO A 39 -17.79 7.67 27.36
N THR A 40 -17.65 8.12 28.61
CA THR A 40 -16.70 9.17 28.99
C THR A 40 -15.82 8.76 30.15
N ILE A 41 -14.58 9.27 30.19
CA ILE A 41 -13.67 9.07 31.31
C ILE A 41 -13.85 10.24 32.28
N ARG A 42 -14.47 9.97 33.42
CA ARG A 42 -14.75 10.97 34.47
C ARG A 42 -13.49 11.42 35.19
N GLU A 43 -12.58 10.48 35.43
CA GLU A 43 -11.34 10.75 36.14
C GLU A 43 -10.20 9.91 35.57
N SER A 44 -9.04 10.53 35.41
CA SER A 44 -7.79 9.81 35.19
C SER A 44 -6.69 10.23 36.15
N ARG A 45 -5.93 9.24 36.63
CA ARG A 45 -4.76 9.42 37.49
C ARG A 45 -3.58 8.63 36.92
N PRO A 46 -2.35 9.14 36.95
CA PRO A 46 -1.97 10.55 37.18
C PRO A 46 -2.69 11.52 36.24
N ALA A 47 -2.76 12.80 36.62
CA ALA A 47 -3.27 13.83 35.72
C ALA A 47 -2.28 14.03 34.55
N SER A 48 -2.78 14.34 33.36
CA SER A 48 -1.89 14.76 32.27
C SER A 48 -1.10 15.99 32.71
N GLY A 49 0.20 16.04 32.41
CA GLY A 49 1.11 17.06 32.92
C GLY A 49 1.94 16.63 34.14
N SER A 50 1.70 15.45 34.71
CA SER A 50 2.39 15.02 35.94
C SER A 50 3.88 14.72 35.69
N VAL A 51 4.74 15.09 36.64
CA VAL A 51 6.21 14.92 36.58
C VAL A 51 6.71 14.19 37.83
N ASN A 52 7.95 13.72 37.80
CA ASN A 52 8.62 12.96 38.87
C ASN A 52 7.83 11.70 39.27
N LEU A 53 7.22 11.01 38.32
CA LEU A 53 6.58 9.72 38.60
C LEU A 53 7.62 8.63 38.80
N ASP A 54 7.29 7.64 39.62
CA ASP A 54 8.04 6.39 39.69
C ASP A 54 8.10 5.72 38.32
N THR A 55 9.10 4.85 38.13
CA THR A 55 9.26 4.06 36.89
C THR A 55 8.19 2.98 36.70
N ARG A 56 7.30 2.76 37.68
CA ARG A 56 6.14 1.87 37.57
C ARG A 56 4.85 2.57 38.04
N PRO A 57 4.43 3.65 37.37
CA PRO A 57 3.25 4.40 37.79
C PRO A 57 1.97 3.55 37.59
N GLU A 58 1.00 3.69 38.49
CA GLU A 58 -0.34 3.13 38.31
C GLU A 58 -1.24 4.16 37.62
N PHE A 59 -1.73 3.82 36.44
CA PHE A 59 -2.75 4.58 35.73
C PHE A 59 -4.13 4.09 36.15
N ARG A 60 -5.04 5.01 36.42
CA ARG A 60 -6.45 4.74 36.70
C ARG A 60 -7.32 5.54 35.75
N PHE A 61 -8.29 4.90 35.14
CA PHE A 61 -9.31 5.53 34.29
C PHE A 61 -10.68 5.11 34.81
N GLU A 62 -11.47 6.06 35.29
CA GLU A 62 -12.84 5.82 35.75
C GLU A 62 -13.84 6.22 34.67
N PHE A 63 -14.62 5.26 34.19
CA PHE A 63 -15.66 5.48 33.20
C PHE A 63 -17.00 5.83 33.88
N ASP A 64 -17.77 6.70 33.24
CA ASP A 64 -19.15 7.02 33.64
C ASP A 64 -20.11 5.83 33.51
N GLU A 65 -19.79 4.89 32.63
CA GLU A 65 -20.56 3.66 32.40
C GLU A 65 -19.68 2.40 32.26
N TRP A 66 -20.32 1.26 31.98
CA TRP A 66 -19.61 0.01 31.78
C TRP A 66 -19.09 -0.07 30.34
N VAL A 67 -17.79 -0.32 30.20
CA VAL A 67 -17.16 -0.53 28.90
C VAL A 67 -16.93 -2.00 28.59
N ASN A 68 -17.06 -2.35 27.31
CA ASN A 68 -16.69 -3.65 26.81
C ASN A 68 -15.18 -3.81 26.89
N ARG A 69 -14.71 -4.56 27.89
CA ARG A 69 -13.28 -4.76 28.17
C ARG A 69 -12.51 -5.36 27.00
N ALA A 70 -13.16 -6.17 26.15
CA ALA A 70 -12.51 -6.74 24.97
C ALA A 70 -12.16 -5.67 23.92
N SER A 71 -12.93 -4.57 23.87
CA SER A 71 -12.66 -3.44 22.97
C SER A 71 -11.44 -2.62 23.36
N LEU A 72 -10.90 -2.80 24.58
CA LEU A 72 -9.65 -2.15 25.01
C LEU A 72 -8.41 -2.81 24.40
N SER A 73 -8.53 -4.06 23.93
CA SER A 73 -7.40 -4.81 23.38
C SER A 73 -6.81 -4.07 22.18
N GLY A 74 -5.56 -3.64 22.32
CA GLY A 74 -4.88 -2.88 21.28
C GLY A 74 -5.28 -1.41 21.22
N GLU A 75 -6.11 -0.86 22.12
CA GLU A 75 -6.50 0.56 22.14
C GLU A 75 -5.72 1.39 23.15
N LEU A 76 -4.85 0.78 23.96
CA LEU A 76 -4.02 1.49 24.95
C LEU A 76 -2.55 1.48 24.52
N TYR A 77 -2.01 2.67 24.26
CA TYR A 77 -0.69 2.88 23.67
C TYR A 77 0.20 3.67 24.59
N LEU A 78 1.42 3.20 24.83
CA LEU A 78 2.45 3.93 25.55
C LEU A 78 3.56 4.32 24.58
N SER A 79 3.84 5.62 24.50
CA SER A 79 4.88 6.22 23.67
C SER A 79 5.88 6.99 24.55
N PRO A 80 7.21 6.86 24.38
CA PRO A 80 7.85 5.88 23.51
C PRO A 80 7.50 4.43 23.91
N ARG A 81 7.58 3.55 22.91
CA ARG A 81 7.27 2.13 22.98
C ARG A 81 8.12 1.50 24.09
N HIS A 82 7.42 0.88 25.02
CA HIS A 82 8.03 0.17 26.14
C HIS A 82 7.90 -1.33 25.98
N GLU A 83 8.99 -2.06 26.25
CA GLU A 83 8.97 -3.51 26.21
C GLU A 83 8.14 -4.09 27.36
N GLY A 84 7.41 -5.18 27.09
CA GLY A 84 6.56 -5.84 28.08
C GLY A 84 5.15 -5.27 28.25
N GLY A 85 4.86 -4.07 27.71
CA GLY A 85 3.52 -3.50 27.67
C GLY A 85 2.94 -3.14 29.05
N LEU A 86 1.60 -3.11 29.13
CA LEU A 86 0.85 -2.74 30.33
C LEU A 86 0.05 -3.94 30.86
N GLU A 87 0.16 -4.19 32.16
CA GLU A 87 -0.73 -5.07 32.90
C GLU A 87 -2.05 -4.33 33.16
N LEU A 88 -3.18 -4.94 32.79
CA LEU A 88 -4.51 -4.34 32.89
C LEU A 88 -5.35 -5.08 33.93
N ASN A 89 -5.96 -4.33 34.85
CA ASN A 89 -6.86 -4.86 35.87
C ASN A 89 -8.13 -4.00 35.97
N TRP A 90 -9.29 -4.64 36.10
CA TRP A 90 -10.57 -3.95 36.19
C TRP A 90 -11.18 -4.07 37.59
N VAL A 91 -11.61 -2.94 38.15
CA VAL A 91 -12.38 -2.89 39.39
C VAL A 91 -13.64 -2.07 39.13
N GLY A 92 -14.79 -2.75 38.99
CA GLY A 92 -16.03 -2.10 38.57
C GLY A 92 -15.89 -1.44 37.19
N ARG A 93 -16.16 -0.14 37.12
CA ARG A 93 -16.01 0.74 35.94
C ARG A 93 -14.63 1.40 35.85
N THR A 94 -13.68 1.00 36.69
CA THR A 94 -12.32 1.58 36.70
C THR A 94 -11.32 0.62 36.07
N LEU A 95 -10.62 1.08 35.05
CA LEU A 95 -9.43 0.42 34.51
C LEU A 95 -8.21 0.86 35.32
N LYS A 96 -7.40 -0.10 35.75
CA LYS A 96 -6.05 0.11 36.26
C LYS A 96 -5.05 -0.45 35.27
N ALA A 97 -4.04 0.34 34.92
CA ALA A 97 -2.94 -0.08 34.05
C ALA A 97 -1.59 0.20 34.72
N ARG A 98 -0.63 -0.71 34.55
CA ARG A 98 0.75 -0.55 35.05
C ARG A 98 1.77 -1.10 34.05
N PRO A 99 2.93 -0.46 33.87
CA PRO A 99 4.04 -1.06 33.13
C PRO A 99 4.51 -2.37 33.77
N VAL A 100 4.63 -3.43 32.96
CA VAL A 100 5.13 -4.74 33.41
C VAL A 100 6.60 -4.64 33.82
N LEU A 101 7.40 -3.97 33.00
CA LEU A 101 8.79 -3.61 33.26
C LEU A 101 8.89 -2.14 33.68
N PRO A 102 9.90 -1.74 34.48
CA PRO A 102 10.10 -0.34 34.84
C PRO A 102 10.35 0.52 33.58
N LEU A 103 9.71 1.68 33.50
CA LEU A 103 9.99 2.72 32.52
C LEU A 103 11.38 3.33 32.74
N ASP A 104 11.92 3.96 31.69
CA ASP A 104 13.17 4.69 31.78
C ASP A 104 13.03 5.90 32.71
N SER A 105 14.08 6.18 33.48
CA SER A 105 14.15 7.36 34.34
C SER A 105 14.40 8.64 33.54
N GLY A 106 13.84 9.77 33.97
CA GLY A 106 14.12 11.07 33.39
C GLY A 106 13.51 11.28 31.99
N ARG A 107 12.42 10.58 31.66
CA ARG A 107 11.86 10.55 30.30
C ARG A 107 10.38 10.90 30.30
N THR A 108 9.96 11.59 29.23
CA THR A 108 8.56 11.88 28.94
C THR A 108 7.89 10.70 28.25
N TYR A 109 6.67 10.41 28.68
CA TYR A 109 5.81 9.39 28.13
C TYR A 109 4.41 9.96 27.84
N LEU A 110 3.79 9.44 26.80
CA LEU A 110 2.40 9.66 26.44
C LEU A 110 1.67 8.31 26.51
N LEU A 111 0.72 8.21 27.43
CA LEU A 111 -0.24 7.11 27.47
C LEU A 111 -1.53 7.56 26.77
N GLU A 112 -1.91 6.88 25.71
CA GLU A 112 -3.11 7.17 24.91
C GLU A 112 -4.08 6.00 24.92
N MET A 113 -5.36 6.30 25.14
CA MET A 113 -6.48 5.39 24.92
C MET A 113 -7.23 5.83 23.67
N GLY A 114 -7.25 4.99 22.63
CA GLY A 114 -7.87 5.26 21.35
C GLY A 114 -9.40 5.22 21.36
N THR A 115 -10.02 5.65 20.26
CA THR A 115 -11.49 5.71 20.11
C THR A 115 -12.14 4.34 19.87
N GLY A 116 -11.36 3.26 19.74
CA GLY A 116 -11.92 1.91 19.54
C GLY A 116 -12.56 1.32 20.79
N VAL A 117 -12.31 1.89 21.97
CA VAL A 117 -12.99 1.51 23.23
C VAL A 117 -14.47 1.81 23.13
N ARG A 118 -15.29 0.83 23.51
CA ARG A 118 -16.75 0.87 23.41
C ARG A 118 -17.43 0.59 24.72
N ASP A 119 -18.60 1.17 24.91
CA ASP A 119 -19.54 0.78 25.96
C ASP A 119 -20.16 -0.61 25.69
N LEU A 120 -21.13 -1.02 26.51
CA LEU A 120 -21.88 -2.26 26.30
C LEU A 120 -22.95 -2.15 25.18
N ALA A 121 -23.35 -0.94 24.78
CA ALA A 121 -24.29 -0.67 23.70
C ALA A 121 -23.63 -0.62 22.31
N GLY A 122 -22.30 -0.56 22.25
CA GLY A 122 -21.49 -0.47 21.03
C GLY A 122 -21.04 0.95 20.67
N ASN A 123 -21.37 1.98 21.45
CA ASN A 123 -20.93 3.35 21.20
C ASN A 123 -19.44 3.49 21.50
N ARG A 124 -18.73 4.23 20.64
CA ARG A 124 -17.28 4.43 20.73
C ARG A 124 -16.95 5.65 21.58
N LEU A 125 -15.78 5.65 22.24
CA LEU A 125 -15.19 6.88 22.77
C LEU A 125 -15.17 7.96 21.68
N ALA A 126 -15.67 9.17 22.01
CA ALA A 126 -15.79 10.26 21.05
C ALA A 126 -14.43 10.81 20.56
N SER A 127 -13.43 10.78 21.42
CA SER A 127 -12.06 11.23 21.13
C SER A 127 -11.03 10.40 21.91
N PRO A 128 -9.79 10.28 21.43
CA PRO A 128 -8.73 9.63 22.20
C PRO A 128 -8.48 10.35 23.53
N HIS A 129 -8.21 9.59 24.60
CA HIS A 129 -7.86 10.14 25.91
C HIS A 129 -6.35 10.01 26.15
N ARG A 130 -5.69 11.12 26.53
CA ARG A 130 -4.23 11.21 26.58
C ARG A 130 -3.74 11.66 27.96
N ILE A 131 -2.69 10.99 28.45
CA ILE A 131 -1.95 11.37 29.65
C ILE A 131 -0.48 11.53 29.25
N ALA A 132 -0.01 12.76 29.14
CA ALA A 132 1.41 13.06 29.08
C ALA A 132 1.97 13.11 30.50
N PHE A 133 3.06 12.40 30.78
CA PHE A 133 3.69 12.37 32.10
C PHE A 133 5.21 12.18 31.97
N SER A 134 5.96 12.49 33.03
CA SER A 134 7.42 12.29 33.06
C SER A 134 7.86 11.54 34.30
N THR A 135 8.81 10.62 34.12
CA THR A 135 9.59 10.06 35.23
C THR A 135 10.71 11.01 35.68
N GLY A 136 10.93 12.12 34.96
CA GLY A 136 11.84 13.20 35.30
C GLY A 136 11.12 14.47 35.78
N ALA A 137 11.88 15.56 35.92
CA ALA A 137 11.40 16.81 36.48
C ALA A 137 10.59 17.69 35.50
N SER A 138 10.60 17.38 34.21
CA SER A 138 9.95 18.16 33.15
C SER A 138 9.38 17.25 32.06
N LEU A 139 8.48 17.83 31.26
CA LEU A 139 7.95 17.20 30.05
C LEU A 139 8.66 17.75 28.83
N ASP A 140 8.94 16.86 27.89
CA ASP A 140 9.34 17.25 26.56
C ASP A 140 8.12 17.82 25.81
N SER A 141 8.38 18.83 24.96
CA SER A 141 7.34 19.60 24.29
C SER A 141 7.42 19.58 22.77
N PHE A 142 8.46 18.97 22.17
CA PHE A 142 8.57 18.94 20.72
C PHE A 142 7.43 18.11 20.13
N ALA A 143 6.86 18.61 19.03
CA ALA A 143 5.73 18.00 18.35
C ALA A 143 5.78 18.40 16.88
N PHE A 144 5.33 17.49 16.02
CA PHE A 144 5.14 17.77 14.60
C PHE A 144 3.93 17.02 14.06
N ALA A 145 3.44 17.48 12.93
CA ALA A 145 2.35 16.86 12.18
C ALA A 145 2.81 16.62 10.74
N GLY A 146 2.28 15.58 10.12
CA GLY A 146 2.57 15.25 8.73
C GLY A 146 1.39 14.55 8.08
N TRP A 147 1.62 14.10 6.86
CA TRP A 147 0.64 13.38 6.05
C TRP A 147 1.25 12.10 5.46
N ILE A 148 0.45 11.05 5.36
CA ILE A 148 0.80 9.87 4.57
C ILE A 148 -0.21 9.63 3.43
N GLY A 149 0.29 9.55 2.20
CA GLY A 149 -0.49 9.18 1.01
C GLY A 149 -0.35 7.71 0.65
N GLY A 150 -1.20 7.25 -0.29
CA GLY A 150 -1.14 5.88 -0.83
C GLY A 150 -1.67 4.78 0.09
N TYR A 151 -2.23 5.12 1.26
CA TYR A 151 -2.80 4.15 2.19
C TYR A 151 -4.34 4.13 2.11
N ARG A 152 -4.94 2.95 2.23
CA ARG A 152 -6.39 2.78 2.22
C ARG A 152 -6.94 2.91 3.65
N PRO A 153 -8.22 3.30 3.87
CA PRO A 153 -8.79 3.47 5.22
C PRO A 153 -8.73 2.23 6.15
N ASN A 154 -8.45 1.04 5.61
CA ASN A 154 -8.26 -0.21 6.38
C ASN A 154 -6.79 -0.68 6.45
N ALA A 155 -5.85 0.13 5.94
CA ALA A 155 -4.43 -0.18 6.03
C ALA A 155 -3.97 -0.06 7.48
N LYS A 156 -3.09 -0.98 7.91
CA LYS A 156 -2.54 -1.02 9.27
C LYS A 156 -1.27 -0.18 9.31
N VAL A 157 -1.41 1.08 8.97
CA VAL A 157 -0.25 1.98 8.86
C VAL A 157 0.28 2.33 10.24
N MET A 158 1.58 2.19 10.42
CA MET A 158 2.31 2.71 11.56
C MET A 158 3.39 3.68 11.07
N ILE A 159 3.50 4.83 11.74
CA ILE A 159 4.54 5.82 11.47
C ILE A 159 5.52 5.77 12.62
N TRP A 160 6.75 5.46 12.28
CA TRP A 160 7.88 5.31 13.18
C TRP A 160 8.77 6.54 13.14
N ALA A 161 9.22 6.98 14.30
CA ALA A 161 10.11 8.12 14.46
C ALA A 161 11.33 7.73 15.29
N TRP A 162 12.50 7.77 14.67
CA TRP A 162 13.80 7.59 15.34
C TRP A 162 14.51 8.92 15.52
N PRO A 163 15.13 9.19 16.67
CA PRO A 163 16.18 10.19 16.75
C PRO A 163 17.24 9.93 15.67
N LEU A 164 17.69 10.98 14.98
CA LEU A 164 18.60 10.87 13.82
C LEU A 164 19.86 10.05 14.11
N ASP A 165 20.43 10.22 15.30
CA ASP A 165 21.64 9.54 15.79
C ASP A 165 21.44 8.05 16.08
N SER A 166 20.19 7.59 16.13
CA SER A 166 19.79 6.22 16.42
C SER A 166 19.05 5.53 15.27
N PHE A 167 18.92 6.18 14.12
CA PHE A 167 18.24 5.60 12.97
C PHE A 167 19.04 4.38 12.46
N PRO A 168 18.43 3.18 12.42
CA PRO A 168 19.13 1.99 11.98
C PRO A 168 19.35 2.02 10.46
N VAL A 169 20.44 1.43 9.99
CA VAL A 169 20.69 1.22 8.54
C VAL A 169 19.50 0.49 7.89
N ARG A 170 18.94 -0.51 8.59
CA ARG A 170 17.72 -1.21 8.19
C ARG A 170 16.65 -1.11 9.28
N PRO A 171 15.54 -0.38 9.07
CA PRO A 171 14.47 -0.21 10.04
C PRO A 171 13.53 -1.44 10.09
N LEU A 172 14.05 -2.62 10.45
CA LEU A 172 13.25 -3.85 10.52
C LEU A 172 12.45 -3.98 11.83
N ALA A 173 12.90 -3.29 12.88
CA ALA A 173 12.30 -3.32 14.20
C ALA A 173 11.54 -2.01 14.49
N PRO A 174 10.54 -2.02 15.38
CA PRO A 174 9.78 -0.83 15.74
C PRO A 174 10.64 0.31 16.31
N ALA A 175 10.36 1.55 15.90
CA ALA A 175 10.97 2.73 16.50
C ALA A 175 10.47 2.98 17.94
N PRO A 176 11.23 3.74 18.76
CA PRO A 176 10.77 4.13 20.08
C PRO A 176 9.51 4.99 20.00
N TRP A 177 9.42 5.98 19.11
CA TRP A 177 8.21 6.78 18.97
C TRP A 177 7.39 6.32 17.77
N GLN A 178 6.08 6.17 17.98
CA GLN A 178 5.17 5.70 16.96
C GLN A 178 3.83 6.42 17.04
N THR A 179 3.16 6.53 15.90
CA THR A 179 1.78 7.01 15.82
C THR A 179 1.08 6.34 14.64
N ARG A 180 -0.24 6.47 14.59
CA ARG A 180 -1.04 6.06 13.43
C ARG A 180 -1.65 7.28 12.75
N PRO A 181 -1.78 7.25 11.42
CA PRO A 181 -2.57 8.26 10.73
C PRO A 181 -4.06 8.10 11.08
N ASP A 182 -4.79 9.20 11.02
CA ASP A 182 -6.26 9.20 11.03
C ASP A 182 -6.82 8.70 9.69
N SER A 183 -8.16 8.74 9.51
CA SER A 183 -8.80 8.28 8.28
C SER A 183 -8.54 9.15 7.05
N SER A 184 -8.03 10.37 7.24
CA SER A 184 -7.66 11.26 6.15
C SER A 184 -6.22 10.97 5.72
N GLY A 185 -5.31 10.73 6.65
CA GLY A 185 -3.88 10.50 6.40
C GLY A 185 -3.00 11.40 7.23
N GLY A 186 -3.63 12.31 7.98
CA GLY A 186 -2.98 13.18 8.94
C GLY A 186 -2.48 12.36 10.12
N PHE A 187 -1.28 12.68 10.57
CA PHE A 187 -0.72 12.11 11.79
C PHE A 187 -0.02 13.17 12.61
N ARG A 188 0.12 12.90 13.91
CA ARG A 188 0.82 13.78 14.85
C ARG A 188 1.64 12.96 15.82
N LEU A 189 2.84 13.44 16.12
CA LEU A 189 3.63 13.01 17.26
C LEU A 189 3.76 14.18 18.23
N LEU A 190 3.61 13.89 19.52
CA LEU A 190 3.54 14.87 20.59
C LEU A 190 4.53 14.47 21.69
N ASN A 191 4.97 15.46 22.48
CA ASN A 191 5.81 15.26 23.66
C ASN A 191 7.11 14.50 23.35
N LEU A 192 7.71 14.81 22.21
CA LEU A 192 8.99 14.29 21.79
C LEU A 192 10.13 15.09 22.43
N PRO A 193 11.28 14.46 22.71
CA PRO A 193 12.52 15.16 23.04
C PRO A 193 12.88 16.22 21.99
N GLU A 194 13.59 17.27 22.40
CA GLU A 194 14.08 18.32 21.50
C GLU A 194 15.29 17.83 20.65
N THR A 195 15.02 16.93 19.70
CA THR A 195 15.99 16.43 18.73
C THR A 195 15.35 16.27 17.35
N ALA A 196 16.16 16.11 16.31
CA ALA A 196 15.70 15.80 14.97
C ALA A 196 15.28 14.33 14.88
N PHE A 197 14.18 14.07 14.17
CA PHE A 197 13.65 12.72 13.97
C PHE A 197 13.65 12.32 12.51
N ARG A 198 13.94 11.06 12.25
CA ARG A 198 13.77 10.40 10.98
C ARG A 198 12.53 9.54 10.98
N LEU A 199 11.68 9.75 9.98
CA LEU A 199 10.41 9.06 9.88
C LEU A 199 10.43 7.97 8.82
N PHE A 200 9.77 6.87 9.17
CA PHE A 200 9.55 5.71 8.33
C PHE A 200 8.12 5.24 8.58
N ALA A 201 7.35 4.95 7.54
CA ALA A 201 6.05 4.31 7.72
C ALA A 201 6.06 2.90 7.16
N ILE A 202 5.25 2.04 7.77
CA ILE A 202 4.98 0.70 7.29
C ILE A 202 3.48 0.49 7.20
N ASN A 203 3.04 -0.33 6.25
CA ASN A 203 1.73 -0.95 6.28
C ASN A 203 1.90 -2.37 6.82
N ASP A 204 1.70 -2.53 8.14
CA ASP A 204 1.90 -3.77 8.88
C ASP A 204 0.77 -4.77 8.60
N LEU A 205 0.86 -5.45 7.45
CA LEU A 205 -0.19 -6.34 6.96
C LEU A 205 -0.39 -7.52 7.92
N ASN A 206 0.70 -8.07 8.44
CA ASN A 206 0.68 -9.25 9.30
C ASN A 206 0.35 -8.93 10.78
N GLY A 207 0.48 -7.68 11.21
CA GLY A 207 0.16 -7.19 12.56
C GLY A 207 1.22 -7.49 13.62
N ASP A 208 2.46 -7.78 13.24
CA ASP A 208 3.55 -8.11 14.17
C ASP A 208 4.33 -6.88 14.66
N GLY A 209 4.03 -5.70 14.11
CA GLY A 209 4.67 -4.43 14.45
C GLY A 209 6.14 -4.34 14.05
N ARG A 210 6.58 -5.16 13.08
CA ARG A 210 7.89 -5.12 12.44
C ARG A 210 7.69 -4.80 10.95
N TRP A 211 8.79 -4.49 10.26
CA TRP A 211 8.75 -4.32 8.82
C TRP A 211 9.24 -5.58 8.14
N SER A 212 8.41 -6.17 7.29
CA SER A 212 8.76 -7.28 6.41
C SER A 212 8.89 -6.78 4.96
N PRO A 213 10.10 -6.40 4.50
CA PRO A 213 10.26 -5.69 3.23
C PRO A 213 9.77 -6.46 2.00
N ALA A 214 9.78 -7.79 2.07
CA ALA A 214 9.32 -8.66 0.98
C ALA A 214 7.79 -8.65 0.80
N THR A 215 7.03 -8.20 1.80
CA THR A 215 5.57 -8.34 1.80
C THR A 215 4.83 -7.08 2.22
N GLU A 216 5.53 -6.08 2.78
CA GLU A 216 4.90 -4.93 3.43
C GLU A 216 5.39 -3.62 2.81
N PRO A 217 4.48 -2.84 2.21
CA PRO A 217 4.77 -1.50 1.73
C PRO A 217 5.30 -0.61 2.86
N ALA A 218 6.20 0.29 2.51
CA ALA A 218 6.77 1.24 3.43
C ALA A 218 6.95 2.61 2.77
N ALA A 219 7.30 3.62 3.57
CA ALA A 219 7.53 4.96 3.08
C ALA A 219 8.61 5.68 3.87
N LEU A 220 9.46 6.43 3.17
CA LEU A 220 10.37 7.39 3.77
C LEU A 220 9.72 8.76 3.79
N ALA A 221 9.99 9.54 4.84
CA ALA A 221 9.56 10.92 4.86
C ALA A 221 10.39 11.79 3.92
N SER A 222 9.73 12.82 3.40
CA SER A 222 10.36 13.80 2.52
C SER A 222 11.36 14.73 3.23
N ALA A 223 11.27 14.84 4.56
CA ALA A 223 12.18 15.58 5.41
C ALA A 223 12.18 15.05 6.86
N ASP A 224 13.26 15.33 7.58
CA ASP A 224 13.42 15.03 9.01
C ASP A 224 12.92 16.23 9.86
N PRO A 225 11.85 16.10 10.67
CA PRO A 225 11.41 17.19 11.56
C PRO A 225 12.40 17.46 12.71
N ALA A 226 12.63 18.74 13.03
CA ALA A 226 13.56 19.18 14.09
C ALA A 226 13.06 20.42 14.88
N PRO A 227 13.55 20.65 16.13
CA PRO A 227 13.16 21.80 16.95
C PRO A 227 13.75 23.13 16.46
N GLY A 228 13.04 24.24 16.69
CA GLY A 228 13.53 25.62 16.49
C GLY A 228 13.24 26.24 15.11
N GLY A 229 12.38 27.27 15.10
CA GLY A 229 12.30 28.37 14.11
C GLY A 229 11.83 28.05 12.68
N TYR A 230 12.41 27.03 12.04
CA TYR A 230 12.05 26.53 10.72
C TYR A 230 11.36 25.15 10.80
N GLY A 231 10.88 24.79 12.00
CA GLY A 231 10.20 23.54 12.34
C GLY A 231 8.78 23.37 11.76
N ASN A 232 8.54 23.87 10.54
CA ASN A 232 7.26 23.76 9.87
C ASN A 232 7.26 22.84 8.65
N VAL A 233 8.38 22.23 8.24
CA VAL A 233 8.34 21.23 7.16
C VAL A 233 7.48 20.07 7.66
N ARG A 234 6.24 20.01 7.18
CA ARG A 234 5.34 18.90 7.44
C ARG A 234 5.84 17.73 6.61
N PRO A 235 6.42 16.69 7.22
CA PRO A 235 6.89 15.55 6.47
C PRO A 235 5.70 14.91 5.77
N SER A 236 5.87 14.65 4.48
CA SER A 236 4.97 13.82 3.71
C SER A 236 5.61 12.45 3.54
N LEU A 237 4.82 11.42 3.72
CA LEU A 237 5.16 10.04 3.39
C LEU A 237 4.21 9.57 2.29
N TYR A 238 4.66 8.65 1.45
CA TYR A 238 3.76 8.02 0.48
C TYR A 238 4.08 6.53 0.43
N LEU A 239 3.10 5.70 0.80
CA LEU A 239 3.28 4.25 0.79
C LEU A 239 3.60 3.78 -0.63
N SER A 240 4.72 3.11 -0.74
CA SER A 240 5.19 2.48 -1.97
C SER A 240 5.91 1.19 -1.62
N GLU A 241 6.26 0.42 -2.64
CA GLU A 241 7.23 -0.65 -2.46
C GLU A 241 8.60 0.03 -2.30
N LEU A 242 9.05 0.17 -1.05
CA LEU A 242 10.43 0.54 -0.78
C LEU A 242 11.29 -0.69 -1.02
N GLU A 243 11.99 -0.70 -2.14
CA GLU A 243 13.09 -1.63 -2.33
C GLU A 243 14.17 -1.29 -1.31
N LEU A 244 14.42 -2.18 -0.36
CA LEU A 244 15.79 -2.30 0.12
C LEU A 244 16.62 -2.63 -1.12
N ASP A 245 17.86 -2.14 -1.19
CA ASP A 245 18.87 -2.72 -2.07
C ASP A 245 19.05 -4.19 -1.66
N SER A 246 18.12 -5.02 -2.12
CA SER A 246 18.02 -6.42 -1.85
C SER A 246 18.78 -7.08 -2.98
N LEU A 247 19.57 -8.07 -2.58
CA LEU A 247 20.16 -8.97 -3.56
C LEU A 247 19.01 -9.60 -4.35
N ALA A 248 18.88 -9.22 -5.62
CA ALA A 248 17.76 -9.61 -6.47
C ALA A 248 18.29 -10.39 -7.66
N LEU A 249 17.79 -11.60 -7.86
CA LEU A 249 18.02 -12.40 -9.07
C LEU A 249 16.84 -12.16 -10.01
N THR A 250 17.00 -11.24 -10.96
CA THR A 250 15.96 -10.87 -11.92
C THR A 250 15.80 -11.93 -13.03
N ALA A 251 16.88 -12.61 -13.39
CA ALA A 251 16.84 -13.76 -14.28
C ALA A 251 18.01 -14.74 -14.05
N VAL A 252 17.76 -16.01 -14.33
CA VAL A 252 18.78 -17.06 -14.41
C VAL A 252 18.58 -17.77 -15.73
N GLN A 253 19.58 -17.72 -16.61
CA GLN A 253 19.56 -18.31 -17.94
C GLN A 253 20.65 -19.38 -18.03
N PRO A 254 20.31 -20.65 -18.27
CA PRO A 254 21.33 -21.66 -18.56
C PRO A 254 21.92 -21.45 -19.95
N GLU A 255 23.23 -21.22 -20.00
CA GLU A 255 24.01 -21.17 -21.24
C GLU A 255 24.35 -22.58 -21.72
N ASP A 256 24.70 -23.46 -20.77
CA ASP A 256 24.90 -24.90 -21.01
C ASP A 256 24.67 -25.71 -19.72
N ARG A 257 25.19 -26.94 -19.64
CA ARG A 257 25.05 -27.83 -18.46
C ARG A 257 25.90 -27.43 -17.25
N HIS A 258 26.76 -26.43 -17.37
CA HIS A 258 27.71 -25.98 -16.36
C HIS A 258 27.73 -24.46 -16.17
N HIS A 259 27.08 -23.70 -17.05
CA HIS A 259 27.12 -22.24 -17.06
C HIS A 259 25.71 -21.66 -16.96
N LEU A 260 25.54 -20.74 -16.01
CA LEU A 260 24.33 -19.95 -15.80
C LEU A 260 24.69 -18.47 -15.93
N LEU A 261 23.97 -17.73 -16.75
CA LEU A 261 24.02 -16.28 -16.81
C LEU A 261 22.94 -15.70 -15.90
N LEU A 262 23.36 -14.92 -14.93
CA LEU A 262 22.51 -14.28 -13.93
C LEU A 262 22.34 -12.80 -14.29
N GLU A 263 21.10 -12.34 -14.26
CA GLU A 263 20.76 -10.93 -14.36
C GLU A 263 20.16 -10.52 -13.02
N GLY A 264 20.63 -9.41 -12.46
CA GLY A 264 20.15 -8.92 -11.17
C GLY A 264 21.22 -8.19 -10.38
N ARG A 265 20.81 -7.67 -9.21
CA ARG A 265 21.68 -6.89 -8.33
C ARG A 265 22.29 -7.84 -7.29
N LEU A 266 23.51 -8.31 -7.55
CA LEU A 266 24.30 -9.11 -6.63
C LEU A 266 25.37 -8.21 -5.97
N ASP A 267 25.02 -7.53 -4.88
CA ASP A 267 25.95 -6.77 -4.03
C ASP A 267 26.95 -7.71 -3.32
N LEU A 268 27.94 -8.18 -4.08
CA LEU A 268 28.96 -9.14 -3.65
C LEU A 268 30.13 -8.41 -2.99
N PRO A 269 30.50 -8.73 -1.74
CA PRO A 269 31.65 -8.07 -1.10
C PRO A 269 32.98 -8.41 -1.81
N GLY A 270 33.69 -7.38 -2.28
CA GLY A 270 35.07 -7.47 -2.78
C GLY A 270 35.23 -7.70 -4.29
N ARG A 271 36.48 -7.66 -4.79
CA ARG A 271 36.79 -7.89 -6.22
C ARG A 271 36.38 -9.32 -6.66
N PRO A 272 35.80 -9.50 -7.86
CA PRO A 272 35.28 -10.80 -8.33
C PRO A 272 36.34 -11.90 -8.33
N GLY A 273 35.98 -13.09 -7.80
CA GLY A 273 36.80 -14.31 -7.89
C GLY A 273 37.27 -14.96 -6.56
N ARG A 274 36.56 -14.82 -5.44
CA ARG A 274 36.87 -15.56 -4.19
C ARG A 274 35.68 -16.36 -3.63
N ALA A 275 36.00 -17.45 -2.93
CA ALA A 275 35.08 -18.42 -2.33
C ALA A 275 33.99 -17.84 -1.39
N ALA A 276 34.15 -16.59 -0.90
CA ALA A 276 33.18 -15.90 -0.05
C ALA A 276 31.90 -15.43 -0.81
N GLN A 277 31.94 -15.38 -2.15
CA GLN A 277 30.80 -14.94 -2.97
C GLN A 277 29.82 -16.10 -3.24
N LEU A 278 30.33 -17.33 -3.38
CA LEU A 278 29.54 -18.53 -3.62
C LEU A 278 28.82 -19.03 -2.37
N SER A 279 29.28 -18.64 -1.17
CA SER A 279 28.67 -19.09 0.08
C SER A 279 27.25 -18.55 0.30
N LEU A 280 26.88 -17.48 -0.41
CA LEU A 280 25.56 -16.84 -0.32
C LEU A 280 24.51 -17.51 -1.21
N LEU A 281 24.92 -18.24 -2.24
CA LEU A 281 24.02 -18.87 -3.21
C LEU A 281 23.93 -20.38 -3.01
N GLU A 282 22.79 -20.94 -3.37
CA GLU A 282 22.52 -22.37 -3.36
C GLU A 282 21.76 -22.74 -4.63
N LEU A 283 22.30 -23.74 -5.35
CA LEU A 283 21.72 -24.29 -6.58
C LEU A 283 21.36 -25.75 -6.33
N ALA A 284 20.11 -26.11 -6.53
CA ALA A 284 19.69 -27.50 -6.45
C ALA A 284 18.61 -27.84 -7.47
N ASP A 285 18.46 -29.14 -7.76
CA ASP A 285 17.32 -29.61 -8.54
C ASP A 285 16.05 -29.76 -7.69
N THR A 286 14.93 -30.01 -8.37
CA THR A 286 13.62 -30.20 -7.72
C THR A 286 13.52 -31.46 -6.87
N LEU A 287 14.51 -32.37 -6.92
CA LEU A 287 14.61 -33.54 -6.05
C LEU A 287 15.49 -33.27 -4.81
N GLY A 288 16.00 -32.04 -4.66
CA GLY A 288 16.83 -31.62 -3.54
C GLY A 288 18.31 -31.99 -3.68
N ARG A 289 18.75 -32.44 -4.86
CA ARG A 289 20.17 -32.69 -5.12
C ARG A 289 20.88 -31.35 -5.32
N GLN A 290 21.80 -31.06 -4.41
CA GLN A 290 22.65 -29.87 -4.47
C GLN A 290 23.66 -29.97 -5.61
N ILE A 291 23.74 -28.91 -6.41
CA ILE A 291 24.76 -28.75 -7.45
C ILE A 291 25.85 -27.83 -6.92
N PRO A 292 27.12 -28.28 -6.93
CA PRO A 292 28.22 -27.46 -6.42
C PRO A 292 28.40 -26.22 -7.29
N LEU A 293 28.52 -25.06 -6.66
CA LEU A 293 28.90 -23.81 -7.34
C LEU A 293 30.42 -23.70 -7.35
N LEU A 294 31.00 -23.41 -8.52
CA LEU A 294 32.44 -23.47 -8.76
C LEU A 294 33.06 -22.07 -8.82
N THR A 295 32.48 -21.17 -9.62
CA THR A 295 32.92 -19.77 -9.71
C THR A 295 31.78 -18.86 -10.10
N LEU A 296 31.88 -17.58 -9.72
CA LEU A 296 30.96 -16.53 -10.11
C LEU A 296 31.81 -15.35 -10.58
N ARG A 297 31.51 -14.82 -11.76
CA ARG A 297 32.23 -13.72 -12.37
C ARG A 297 31.23 -12.69 -12.89
N GLU A 298 31.55 -11.42 -12.71
CA GLU A 298 30.83 -10.32 -13.36
C GLU A 298 31.35 -10.13 -14.81
N GLU A 299 30.41 -10.03 -15.74
CA GLU A 299 30.63 -9.74 -17.16
C GLU A 299 30.59 -8.21 -17.40
N GLU A 300 31.14 -7.74 -18.53
CA GLU A 300 31.31 -6.30 -18.81
C GLU A 300 29.98 -5.53 -18.95
N ASP A 301 28.86 -6.22 -19.10
CA ASP A 301 27.51 -5.67 -19.24
C ASP A 301 26.70 -5.67 -17.93
N GLY A 302 27.34 -5.97 -16.80
CA GLY A 302 26.69 -5.98 -15.47
C GLY A 302 25.92 -7.27 -15.15
N ARG A 303 26.01 -8.30 -16.00
CA ARG A 303 25.51 -9.65 -15.71
C ARG A 303 26.57 -10.48 -14.99
N TYR A 304 26.16 -11.62 -14.43
CA TYR A 304 27.09 -12.52 -13.74
C TYR A 304 27.07 -13.91 -14.36
N LEU A 305 28.24 -14.41 -14.75
CA LEU A 305 28.42 -15.79 -15.17
C LEU A 305 28.72 -16.68 -13.95
N LEU A 306 27.77 -17.54 -13.61
CA LEU A 306 27.88 -18.56 -12.56
C LEU A 306 28.23 -19.91 -13.20
N VAL A 307 29.36 -20.48 -12.78
CA VAL A 307 29.82 -21.82 -13.18
C VAL A 307 29.49 -22.81 -12.07
N CYS A 308 28.90 -23.94 -12.43
CA CYS A 308 28.44 -24.97 -11.51
C CYS A 308 28.79 -26.40 -11.97
N GLY A 309 28.52 -27.38 -11.11
CA GLY A 309 28.54 -28.80 -11.46
C GLY A 309 27.49 -29.16 -12.49
N GLU A 310 27.53 -30.40 -13.00
CA GLU A 310 26.68 -30.82 -14.13
C GLU A 310 25.18 -30.74 -13.80
N MET A 311 24.45 -30.06 -14.68
CA MET A 311 23.00 -29.92 -14.63
C MET A 311 22.30 -30.92 -15.57
N ASP A 312 21.87 -32.08 -15.05
CA ASP A 312 21.16 -33.15 -15.79
C ASP A 312 19.63 -33.30 -15.55
N SER A 313 19.09 -32.57 -14.57
CA SER A 313 17.66 -32.46 -14.26
C SER A 313 16.95 -31.41 -15.13
N LEU A 314 15.62 -31.55 -15.28
CA LEU A 314 14.79 -30.64 -16.07
C LEU A 314 14.55 -29.28 -15.42
N THR A 315 14.62 -29.21 -14.10
CA THR A 315 14.27 -28.02 -13.32
C THR A 315 15.18 -27.87 -12.12
N TYR A 316 15.57 -26.63 -11.87
CA TYR A 316 16.44 -26.18 -10.79
C TYR A 316 15.85 -24.97 -10.10
N TRP A 317 16.39 -24.68 -8.93
CA TRP A 317 16.27 -23.37 -8.30
C TRP A 317 17.64 -22.87 -7.89
N LEU A 318 17.88 -21.58 -8.07
CA LEU A 318 18.99 -20.83 -7.52
C LEU A 318 18.43 -19.86 -6.49
N ARG A 319 18.96 -19.84 -5.27
CA ARG A 319 18.48 -18.93 -4.21
C ARG A 319 19.62 -18.36 -3.39
N PHE A 320 19.33 -17.29 -2.65
CA PHE A 320 20.17 -16.87 -1.55
C PHE A 320 19.90 -17.72 -0.31
N LYS A 321 20.96 -18.10 0.42
CA LYS A 321 20.85 -18.94 1.62
C LYS A 321 20.20 -18.26 2.82
N ASP A 322 20.16 -16.93 2.83
CA ASP A 322 19.42 -16.14 3.83
C ASP A 322 17.90 -16.11 3.54
N GLY A 323 17.48 -16.68 2.41
CA GLY A 323 16.09 -16.74 1.96
C GLY A 323 15.58 -15.45 1.34
N SER A 324 16.45 -14.50 0.99
CA SER A 324 16.04 -13.20 0.44
C SER A 324 15.36 -13.30 -0.92
N ASP A 325 15.81 -14.22 -1.78
CA ASP A 325 15.25 -14.42 -3.12
C ASP A 325 15.55 -15.85 -3.65
N SER A 326 14.69 -16.35 -4.54
CA SER A 326 14.86 -17.63 -5.22
C SER A 326 14.27 -17.62 -6.62
N VAL A 327 15.04 -18.08 -7.60
CA VAL A 327 14.61 -18.21 -8.98
C VAL A 327 14.63 -19.68 -9.39
N SER A 328 13.46 -20.19 -9.77
CA SER A 328 13.37 -21.49 -10.43
C SER A 328 13.59 -21.33 -11.93
N PHE A 329 14.42 -22.20 -12.51
CA PHE A 329 14.69 -22.19 -13.95
C PHE A 329 14.71 -23.63 -14.49
N ARG A 330 14.42 -23.77 -15.78
CA ARG A 330 14.52 -25.08 -16.45
C ARG A 330 15.95 -25.29 -16.92
N GLY A 331 16.49 -26.48 -16.69
CA GLY A 331 17.69 -26.92 -17.40
C GLY A 331 17.42 -27.02 -18.90
N LEU A 332 18.46 -26.94 -19.71
CA LEU A 332 18.33 -27.12 -21.17
C LEU A 332 17.98 -28.58 -21.49
N ALA A 333 16.68 -28.88 -21.55
CA ALA A 333 16.13 -30.08 -22.16
C ALA A 333 15.28 -29.66 -23.37
N TYR A 334 15.65 -30.16 -24.55
CA TYR A 334 15.03 -29.78 -25.81
C TYR A 334 13.52 -30.15 -25.88
N THR A 335 12.76 -29.19 -26.44
CA THR A 335 11.44 -29.27 -27.08
C THR A 335 10.17 -29.55 -26.24
N GLN A 336 9.47 -28.49 -25.85
CA GLN A 336 7.99 -28.43 -25.90
C GLN A 336 7.54 -27.08 -26.48
N ASN A 337 6.56 -27.11 -27.38
CA ASN A 337 6.00 -25.94 -28.07
C ASN A 337 5.29 -25.00 -27.06
N PRO A 338 5.69 -23.72 -26.92
CA PRO A 338 5.09 -22.80 -25.94
C PRO A 338 3.67 -22.33 -26.31
N PHE A 339 3.19 -22.63 -27.52
CA PHE A 339 1.91 -22.13 -28.05
C PHE A 339 0.78 -23.17 -28.05
N GLN A 340 0.97 -24.35 -27.47
CA GLN A 340 -0.09 -25.37 -27.45
C GLN A 340 -1.25 -24.91 -26.54
N GLY A 341 -2.37 -24.49 -27.14
CA GLY A 341 -3.63 -24.15 -26.44
C GLY A 341 -3.75 -22.70 -25.94
N PHE A 342 -3.07 -21.73 -26.58
CA PHE A 342 -3.09 -20.33 -26.14
C PHE A 342 -4.33 -19.56 -26.67
N GLU A 343 -5.36 -19.44 -25.83
CA GLU A 343 -6.51 -18.55 -26.06
C GLU A 343 -6.69 -17.62 -24.85
N ARG A 344 -6.62 -16.29 -25.04
CA ARG A 344 -6.88 -15.30 -23.98
C ARG A 344 -7.64 -14.08 -24.53
N PRO A 345 -8.57 -13.50 -23.75
CA PRO A 345 -9.12 -12.18 -24.06
C PRO A 345 -8.03 -11.12 -23.89
N VAL A 346 -7.97 -10.17 -24.82
CA VAL A 346 -7.02 -9.04 -24.75
C VAL A 346 -7.72 -7.74 -25.07
N ARG A 347 -7.44 -6.72 -24.26
CA ARG A 347 -7.99 -5.37 -24.40
C ARG A 347 -7.14 -4.53 -25.34
N LEU A 348 -7.82 -3.78 -26.20
CA LEU A 348 -7.18 -2.76 -27.02
C LEU A 348 -7.03 -1.45 -26.22
N ASP A 349 -6.00 -0.66 -26.53
CA ASP A 349 -5.86 0.70 -26.01
C ASP A 349 -6.93 1.65 -26.60
N SER A 350 -6.98 2.89 -26.11
CA SER A 350 -7.93 3.92 -26.59
C SER A 350 -7.73 4.28 -28.07
N LYS A 351 -6.59 3.93 -28.67
CA LYS A 351 -6.26 4.11 -30.09
C LYS A 351 -6.46 2.82 -30.91
N ARG A 352 -7.11 1.81 -30.34
CA ARG A 352 -7.36 0.49 -30.95
C ARG A 352 -6.08 -0.27 -31.30
N ARG A 353 -5.07 -0.19 -30.45
CA ARG A 353 -3.81 -0.92 -30.57
C ARG A 353 -3.77 -2.08 -29.59
N LEU A 354 -3.33 -3.23 -30.08
CA LEU A 354 -3.04 -4.41 -29.27
C LEU A 354 -1.56 -4.39 -28.90
N HIS A 355 -1.29 -4.33 -27.61
CA HIS A 355 0.05 -4.41 -27.03
C HIS A 355 0.33 -5.84 -26.60
N TRP A 356 1.45 -6.42 -27.03
CA TRP A 356 1.78 -7.80 -26.69
C TRP A 356 3.28 -8.01 -26.51
N LEU A 357 3.60 -8.70 -25.42
CA LEU A 357 4.94 -9.14 -25.07
C LEU A 357 5.09 -10.63 -25.42
N PRO A 358 6.02 -11.00 -26.32
CA PRO A 358 6.27 -12.39 -26.68
C PRO A 358 6.86 -13.18 -25.50
N PRO A 359 6.56 -14.49 -25.39
CA PRO A 359 7.24 -15.37 -24.45
C PRO A 359 8.76 -15.37 -24.64
N ARG A 360 9.52 -15.51 -23.54
CA ARG A 360 10.99 -15.60 -23.57
C ARG A 360 11.45 -16.78 -24.46
N GLY A 361 12.47 -16.54 -25.30
CA GLY A 361 13.10 -17.56 -26.16
C GLY A 361 12.69 -17.55 -27.65
N LEU A 362 12.02 -16.50 -28.12
CA LEU A 362 11.62 -16.31 -29.52
C LEU A 362 12.49 -15.23 -30.19
N LYS A 363 12.94 -15.48 -31.43
CA LYS A 363 13.43 -14.41 -32.31
C LYS A 363 12.23 -13.78 -33.00
N THR A 364 12.02 -12.49 -32.76
CA THR A 364 10.93 -11.74 -33.38
C THR A 364 11.40 -11.18 -34.73
N GLN A 365 10.96 -11.78 -35.84
CA GLN A 365 11.09 -11.18 -37.17
C GLN A 365 9.72 -10.66 -37.60
N ALA A 366 9.62 -9.40 -38.01
CA ALA A 366 8.35 -8.84 -38.46
C ALA A 366 7.85 -9.57 -39.73
N ARG A 367 6.77 -10.35 -39.60
CA ARG A 367 6.00 -10.89 -40.73
C ARG A 367 4.51 -10.60 -40.53
N THR A 368 3.76 -10.68 -41.63
CA THR A 368 2.34 -10.33 -41.71
C THR A 368 1.47 -11.26 -40.85
N ALA A 369 0.58 -10.68 -40.04
CA ALA A 369 -0.51 -11.38 -39.35
C ALA A 369 -1.84 -11.17 -40.10
N ALA A 370 -2.85 -11.97 -39.81
CA ALA A 370 -4.19 -11.83 -40.39
C ALA A 370 -5.22 -11.55 -39.30
N TRP A 371 -5.87 -10.39 -39.37
CA TRP A 371 -7.05 -10.09 -38.58
C TRP A 371 -8.29 -10.59 -39.32
N VAL A 372 -9.22 -11.24 -38.62
CA VAL A 372 -10.51 -11.69 -39.17
C VAL A 372 -11.64 -11.08 -38.35
N GLY A 373 -12.43 -10.22 -39.00
CA GLY A 373 -13.63 -9.64 -38.40
C GLY A 373 -14.79 -10.64 -38.41
N GLN A 374 -15.78 -10.45 -37.52
CA GLN A 374 -16.98 -11.32 -37.43
C GLN A 374 -17.81 -11.47 -38.73
N GLY A 375 -17.51 -10.70 -39.78
CA GLY A 375 -18.17 -10.74 -41.10
C GLY A 375 -17.36 -11.43 -42.22
N SER A 376 -16.32 -12.21 -41.91
CA SER A 376 -15.39 -12.85 -42.88
C SER A 376 -14.50 -11.91 -43.70
N ASP A 377 -14.54 -10.61 -43.43
CA ASP A 377 -13.52 -9.67 -43.90
C ASP A 377 -12.20 -9.94 -43.17
N SER A 378 -11.15 -10.21 -43.95
CA SER A 378 -9.79 -10.41 -43.42
C SER A 378 -8.87 -9.32 -43.94
N GLU A 379 -8.11 -8.69 -43.03
CA GLU A 379 -7.10 -7.71 -43.38
C GLU A 379 -5.74 -8.19 -42.87
N ALA A 380 -4.72 -8.03 -43.71
CA ALA A 380 -3.35 -8.31 -43.33
C ALA A 380 -2.83 -7.16 -42.46
N VAL A 381 -2.36 -7.45 -41.25
CA VAL A 381 -1.84 -6.46 -40.31
C VAL A 381 -0.37 -6.75 -40.05
N VAL A 382 0.46 -5.71 -40.12
CA VAL A 382 1.89 -5.81 -39.86
C VAL A 382 2.15 -5.23 -38.46
N PRO A 383 2.74 -6.00 -37.53
CA PRO A 383 3.13 -5.47 -36.23
C PRO A 383 4.26 -4.45 -36.36
N GLN A 384 4.25 -3.46 -35.49
CA GLN A 384 5.36 -2.52 -35.30
C GLN A 384 6.02 -2.77 -33.94
N PHE A 385 7.33 -2.62 -33.87
CA PHE A 385 8.07 -2.65 -32.60
C PHE A 385 8.10 -1.26 -32.00
N LEU A 386 7.82 -1.17 -30.70
CA LEU A 386 7.94 0.09 -29.95
C LEU A 386 9.26 0.18 -29.18
N ASP A 387 9.88 -0.95 -28.81
CA ASP A 387 11.10 -1.00 -27.98
C ASP A 387 11.95 -2.28 -28.17
N ALA A 388 11.82 -2.95 -29.33
CA ALA A 388 12.44 -4.24 -29.68
C ALA A 388 11.92 -5.47 -28.90
N LEU A 389 11.07 -5.31 -27.89
CA LEU A 389 10.49 -6.40 -27.09
C LEU A 389 8.97 -6.45 -27.15
N GLU A 390 8.31 -5.31 -27.35
CA GLU A 390 6.87 -5.16 -27.48
C GLU A 390 6.44 -5.07 -28.95
N LEU A 391 5.50 -5.92 -29.33
CA LEU A 391 4.82 -5.85 -30.62
C LEU A 391 3.49 -5.13 -30.47
N VAL A 392 3.26 -4.16 -31.35
CA VAL A 392 2.01 -3.40 -31.40
C VAL A 392 1.32 -3.59 -32.75
N TRP A 393 0.07 -4.06 -32.68
CA TRP A 393 -0.81 -4.16 -33.86
C TRP A 393 -1.86 -3.04 -33.83
N GLY A 394 -1.85 -2.18 -34.85
CA GLY A 394 -2.91 -1.19 -35.07
C GLY A 394 -4.12 -1.84 -35.72
N LEU A 395 -5.26 -1.86 -35.01
CA LEU A 395 -6.49 -2.50 -35.45
C LEU A 395 -7.65 -1.48 -35.49
N PRO A 396 -7.59 -0.45 -36.35
CA PRO A 396 -8.52 0.68 -36.31
C PRO A 396 -9.98 0.27 -36.56
N ARG A 397 -10.22 -0.89 -37.18
CA ARG A 397 -11.55 -1.42 -37.50
C ARG A 397 -12.03 -2.54 -36.55
N ALA A 398 -11.22 -2.95 -35.56
CA ALA A 398 -11.58 -4.05 -34.66
C ALA A 398 -12.83 -3.74 -33.84
N ARG A 399 -13.65 -4.78 -33.64
CA ARG A 399 -14.87 -4.79 -32.82
C ARG A 399 -14.71 -5.78 -31.68
N ALA A 400 -15.50 -5.58 -30.62
CA ALA A 400 -15.57 -6.54 -29.52
C ALA A 400 -16.01 -7.91 -30.06
N GLY A 401 -15.25 -8.96 -29.74
CA GLY A 401 -15.48 -10.32 -30.23
C GLY A 401 -14.82 -10.65 -31.57
N ASP A 402 -14.05 -9.74 -32.18
CA ASP A 402 -13.16 -10.08 -33.30
C ASP A 402 -11.97 -10.93 -32.82
N THR A 403 -11.40 -11.73 -33.73
CA THR A 403 -10.26 -12.62 -33.43
C THR A 403 -9.04 -12.26 -34.27
N LEU A 404 -7.89 -12.07 -33.61
CA LEU A 404 -6.61 -11.94 -34.30
C LEU A 404 -5.96 -13.32 -34.48
N PHE A 405 -5.58 -13.65 -35.72
CA PHE A 405 -4.86 -14.88 -36.05
C PHE A 405 -3.41 -14.58 -36.43
N LEU A 406 -2.49 -15.33 -35.83
CA LEU A 406 -1.08 -15.28 -36.17
C LEU A 406 -0.79 -16.29 -37.30
N SER A 407 -0.30 -15.80 -38.43
CA SER A 407 0.08 -16.62 -39.58
C SER A 407 1.27 -17.55 -39.26
N PRO A 408 1.39 -18.72 -39.92
CA PRO A 408 2.56 -19.60 -39.79
C PRO A 408 3.88 -18.89 -40.07
N GLY A 409 4.88 -19.11 -39.21
CA GLY A 409 6.22 -18.56 -39.38
C GLY A 409 6.42 -17.10 -38.96
N ILE A 410 5.49 -16.52 -38.18
CA ILE A 410 5.70 -15.20 -37.55
C ILE A 410 6.85 -15.23 -36.52
N PHE A 411 7.07 -16.37 -35.86
CA PHE A 411 8.16 -16.54 -34.89
C PHE A 411 9.09 -17.67 -35.28
N GLU A 412 10.39 -17.44 -35.07
CA GLU A 412 11.45 -18.43 -35.21
C GLU A 412 12.01 -18.74 -33.81
N GLY A 413 12.17 -20.04 -33.50
CA GLY A 413 12.89 -20.42 -32.29
C GLY A 413 14.36 -19.98 -32.36
N MET A 414 15.01 -19.81 -31.22
CA MET A 414 16.43 -19.42 -31.16
C MET A 414 17.37 -20.36 -31.93
N ALA A 415 16.98 -21.63 -32.13
CA ALA A 415 17.69 -22.66 -32.89
C ALA A 415 17.40 -22.69 -34.41
N GLY A 416 16.59 -21.76 -34.93
CA GLY A 416 16.22 -21.73 -36.35
C GLY A 416 14.97 -22.54 -36.72
N ASP A 417 14.32 -23.14 -35.71
CA ASP A 417 13.10 -23.92 -35.92
C ASP A 417 11.91 -22.99 -36.19
N THR A 418 11.28 -23.14 -37.36
CA THR A 418 9.99 -22.51 -37.66
C THR A 418 8.86 -23.35 -37.09
N TRP A 419 8.11 -22.81 -36.13
CA TRP A 419 7.00 -23.53 -35.52
C TRP A 419 5.77 -23.51 -36.45
N PRO A 420 5.12 -24.67 -36.71
CA PRO A 420 3.86 -24.69 -37.45
C PRO A 420 2.77 -24.05 -36.57
N ALA A 421 2.46 -22.78 -36.84
CA ALA A 421 1.49 -22.03 -36.07
C ALA A 421 0.07 -22.50 -36.42
N SER A 422 -0.55 -23.21 -35.48
CA SER A 422 -2.00 -23.23 -35.36
C SER A 422 -2.33 -23.11 -33.88
N LEU A 423 -3.05 -22.04 -33.53
CA LEU A 423 -3.69 -21.74 -32.23
C LEU A 423 -2.95 -20.83 -31.23
N ALA A 424 -2.58 -19.61 -31.64
CA ALA A 424 -2.72 -18.46 -30.75
C ALA A 424 -3.92 -17.62 -31.23
N ARG A 425 -4.96 -17.50 -30.39
CA ARG A 425 -6.16 -16.68 -30.67
C ARG A 425 -6.31 -15.63 -29.59
N PHE A 426 -6.43 -14.37 -30.00
CA PHE A 426 -6.78 -13.27 -29.10
C PHE A 426 -8.22 -12.87 -29.36
N ALA A 427 -9.07 -12.96 -28.34
CA ALA A 427 -10.42 -12.41 -28.38
C ALA A 427 -10.35 -10.94 -27.97
N LEU A 428 -10.71 -10.02 -28.87
CA LEU A 428 -10.54 -8.59 -28.62
C LEU A 428 -11.69 -8.03 -27.79
N GLU A 429 -11.35 -7.36 -26.69
CA GLU A 429 -12.28 -6.55 -25.88
C GLU A 429 -12.02 -5.06 -26.15
N LEU A 430 -13.08 -4.30 -26.41
CA LEU A 430 -13.01 -2.84 -26.49
C LEU A 430 -13.21 -2.24 -25.09
N PRO A 431 -12.48 -1.17 -24.72
CA PRO A 431 -12.90 -0.32 -23.62
C PRO A 431 -14.33 0.20 -23.91
N PRO A 432 -15.19 0.37 -22.90
CA PRO A 432 -16.43 1.11 -23.08
C PRO A 432 -16.11 2.50 -23.65
N ASP A 433 -16.99 3.07 -24.49
CA ASP A 433 -16.85 4.44 -24.99
C ASP A 433 -16.83 5.38 -23.78
N VAL A 434 -15.63 5.82 -23.39
CA VAL A 434 -15.44 6.78 -22.31
C VAL A 434 -15.65 8.15 -22.91
N GLU A 435 -16.69 8.85 -22.47
CA GLU A 435 -16.90 10.23 -22.85
C GLU A 435 -15.85 11.12 -22.17
N HIS A 436 -15.31 12.10 -22.89
CA HIS A 436 -14.23 12.96 -22.40
C HIS A 436 -14.71 14.41 -22.19
N GLY A 437 -14.04 15.15 -21.29
CA GLY A 437 -14.25 16.57 -21.03
C GLY A 437 -12.92 17.31 -20.83
N ALA A 438 -12.99 18.57 -20.44
CA ALA A 438 -11.83 19.42 -20.21
C ALA A 438 -11.95 20.27 -18.93
N LEU A 439 -10.83 20.65 -18.34
CA LEU A 439 -10.71 21.45 -17.13
C LEU A 439 -9.67 22.55 -17.30
N GLN A 440 -9.96 23.74 -16.79
CA GLN A 440 -8.99 24.80 -16.54
C GLN A 440 -8.90 25.02 -15.03
N LEU A 441 -7.71 24.83 -14.46
CA LEU A 441 -7.46 24.99 -13.04
C LEU A 441 -6.76 26.32 -12.76
N LEU A 442 -7.28 27.06 -11.80
CA LEU A 442 -6.69 28.27 -11.24
C LEU A 442 -6.18 27.97 -9.84
N PHE A 443 -4.92 28.30 -9.54
CA PHE A 443 -4.30 27.99 -8.26
C PHE A 443 -4.20 29.25 -7.40
N VAL A 444 -4.58 29.13 -6.13
CA VAL A 444 -4.56 30.23 -5.16
C VAL A 444 -3.73 29.83 -3.94
N PRO A 445 -2.61 30.54 -3.64
CA PRO A 445 -1.97 31.56 -4.48
C PRO A 445 -1.43 30.96 -5.80
N ALA A 446 -1.14 31.81 -6.79
CA ALA A 446 -0.51 31.35 -8.01
C ALA A 446 0.89 30.75 -7.71
N PRO A 447 1.25 29.61 -8.32
CA PRO A 447 2.55 29.00 -8.12
C PRO A 447 3.68 29.90 -8.64
N PRO A 448 4.89 29.86 -8.03
CA PRO A 448 6.04 30.59 -8.53
C PRO A 448 6.42 30.17 -9.96
N ALA A 449 6.98 31.10 -10.74
CA ALA A 449 7.60 30.76 -12.02
C ALA A 449 8.78 29.79 -11.80
N ASN A 450 8.84 28.70 -12.57
CA ASN A 450 9.82 27.61 -12.45
C ASN A 450 9.77 26.86 -11.11
N THR A 451 8.57 26.63 -10.60
CA THR A 451 8.37 25.75 -9.45
C THR A 451 8.78 24.30 -9.80
N PRO A 452 9.52 23.58 -8.94
CA PRO A 452 9.80 22.14 -9.10
C PRO A 452 8.58 21.27 -8.79
N TRP A 453 7.44 21.88 -8.50
CA TRP A 453 6.21 21.15 -8.22
C TRP A 453 5.52 20.71 -9.51
N ARG A 454 5.07 19.47 -9.50
CA ARG A 454 4.26 18.86 -10.55
C ARG A 454 2.92 18.43 -9.99
N ILE A 455 1.92 18.34 -10.85
CA ILE A 455 0.56 17.90 -10.52
C ILE A 455 0.21 16.63 -11.29
N GLN A 456 -0.24 15.63 -10.54
CA GLN A 456 -0.79 14.39 -11.08
C GLN A 456 -2.31 14.38 -10.93
N LEU A 457 -2.99 13.97 -12.00
CA LEU A 457 -4.43 13.73 -12.01
C LEU A 457 -4.71 12.26 -12.18
N ARG A 458 -5.52 11.70 -11.29
CA ARG A 458 -5.83 10.27 -11.26
C ARG A 458 -7.32 10.02 -11.23
N MET A 459 -7.74 8.91 -11.83
CA MET A 459 -9.09 8.34 -11.66
C MET A 459 -8.95 6.95 -11.05
N GLY A 460 -9.23 6.84 -9.75
CA GLY A 460 -8.84 5.67 -8.98
C GLY A 460 -7.32 5.51 -8.99
N GLU A 461 -6.81 4.36 -9.46
CA GLU A 461 -5.37 4.09 -9.52
C GLU A 461 -4.73 4.56 -10.84
N THR A 462 -5.53 4.88 -11.84
CA THR A 462 -5.06 5.25 -13.18
C THR A 462 -4.55 6.69 -13.21
N LEU A 463 -3.29 6.89 -13.60
CA LEU A 463 -2.73 8.21 -13.89
C LEU A 463 -3.25 8.70 -15.25
N LEU A 464 -3.90 9.86 -15.26
CA LEU A 464 -4.45 10.50 -16.47
C LEU A 464 -3.56 11.63 -16.98
N SER A 465 -2.92 12.37 -16.08
CA SER A 465 -2.07 13.50 -16.44
C SER A 465 -0.97 13.69 -15.41
N ASP A 466 0.21 14.10 -15.88
CA ASP A 466 1.33 14.58 -15.09
C ASP A 466 1.89 15.83 -15.77
N ARG A 467 1.85 16.98 -15.09
CA ARG A 467 2.21 18.29 -15.64
C ARG A 467 2.97 19.12 -14.62
N GLU A 468 3.77 20.07 -15.08
CA GLU A 468 4.31 21.12 -14.23
C GLU A 468 3.19 21.97 -13.62
N LEU A 469 3.38 22.42 -12.37
CA LEU A 469 2.39 23.22 -11.67
C LEU A 469 2.41 24.67 -12.18
N VAL A 470 1.50 24.99 -13.09
CA VAL A 470 1.31 26.34 -13.66
C VAL A 470 -0.12 26.82 -13.46
N SER A 471 -0.35 28.14 -13.50
CA SER A 471 -1.70 28.70 -13.45
C SER A 471 -1.90 29.76 -14.54
N PRO A 472 -2.95 29.68 -15.38
CA PRO A 472 -3.93 28.57 -15.47
C PRO A 472 -3.30 27.28 -15.99
N LEU A 473 -3.82 26.13 -15.55
CA LEU A 473 -3.49 24.81 -16.10
C LEU A 473 -4.66 24.28 -16.93
N GLU A 474 -4.43 24.09 -18.22
CA GLU A 474 -5.41 23.59 -19.19
C GLU A 474 -5.26 22.08 -19.41
N LEU A 475 -6.37 21.35 -19.31
CA LEU A 475 -6.40 19.89 -19.44
C LEU A 475 -7.58 19.50 -20.33
N ALA A 476 -7.29 18.85 -21.44
CA ALA A 476 -8.29 18.36 -22.40
C ALA A 476 -8.30 16.83 -22.45
N GLU A 477 -9.35 16.26 -23.04
CA GLU A 477 -9.51 14.81 -23.27
C GLU A 477 -9.43 14.00 -21.96
N LEU A 478 -9.99 14.54 -20.86
CA LEU A 478 -10.08 13.83 -19.59
C LEU A 478 -11.33 12.96 -19.56
N PRO A 479 -11.23 11.67 -19.17
CA PRO A 479 -12.38 10.83 -18.89
C PRO A 479 -13.39 11.49 -17.96
N ALA A 480 -14.67 11.41 -18.30
CA ALA A 480 -15.75 11.88 -17.44
C ALA A 480 -15.79 11.08 -16.12
N GLY A 481 -15.94 11.78 -15.00
CA GLY A 481 -15.95 11.16 -13.68
C GLY A 481 -15.33 12.04 -12.60
N TRP A 482 -15.07 11.43 -11.45
CA TRP A 482 -14.37 12.06 -10.33
C TRP A 482 -12.89 11.76 -10.42
N LEU A 483 -12.09 12.81 -10.33
CA LEU A 483 -10.64 12.76 -10.33
C LEU A 483 -10.11 13.18 -8.96
N SER A 484 -8.96 12.61 -8.60
CA SER A 484 -8.08 13.17 -7.57
C SER A 484 -6.92 13.92 -8.22
N ALA A 485 -6.47 14.96 -7.54
CA ALA A 485 -5.30 15.73 -7.86
C ALA A 485 -4.31 15.66 -6.69
N GLU A 486 -3.05 15.37 -7.00
CA GLU A 486 -1.95 15.34 -6.05
C GLU A 486 -0.78 16.13 -6.61
N LEU A 487 0.01 16.73 -5.72
CA LEU A 487 1.22 17.45 -6.05
C LEU A 487 2.43 16.63 -5.62
N TYR A 488 3.51 16.68 -6.39
CA TYR A 488 4.81 16.20 -5.93
C TYR A 488 5.94 17.17 -6.28
N PHE A 489 6.99 17.15 -5.46
CA PHE A 489 8.17 17.98 -5.61
C PHE A 489 9.25 17.20 -6.38
N ASP A 490 9.43 17.54 -7.64
CA ASP A 490 10.45 16.96 -8.52
C ASP A 490 11.82 17.60 -8.22
N ARG A 491 12.55 16.99 -7.28
CA ARG A 491 13.81 17.53 -6.75
C ARG A 491 14.95 17.36 -7.74
N ASN A 492 14.94 16.28 -8.51
CA ASN A 492 16.01 15.92 -9.43
C ASN A 492 15.73 16.34 -10.89
N GLY A 493 14.52 16.79 -11.20
CA GLY A 493 14.11 17.29 -12.51
C GLY A 493 13.88 16.19 -13.54
N ASP A 494 13.62 14.95 -13.11
CA ASP A 494 13.39 13.82 -14.01
C ASP A 494 11.93 13.67 -14.43
N GLY A 495 11.02 14.43 -13.81
CA GLY A 495 9.58 14.38 -14.10
C GLY A 495 8.87 13.15 -13.53
N GLU A 496 9.50 12.45 -12.58
CA GLU A 496 8.93 11.32 -11.85
C GLU A 496 9.03 11.56 -10.34
N TRP A 497 8.18 10.88 -9.55
CA TRP A 497 8.26 10.97 -8.09
C TRP A 497 9.21 9.89 -7.53
N THR A 498 10.19 10.32 -6.74
CA THR A 498 11.14 9.41 -6.09
C THR A 498 10.70 9.03 -4.67
N ALA A 499 10.60 7.71 -4.40
CA ALA A 499 10.20 7.16 -3.08
C ALA A 499 11.25 7.28 -1.97
N GLY A 500 12.47 7.69 -2.32
CA GLY A 500 13.63 7.70 -1.43
C GLY A 500 14.41 6.38 -1.46
N GLN A 501 15.51 6.32 -0.71
CA GLN A 501 16.39 5.15 -0.62
C GLN A 501 16.95 5.04 0.80
N LEU A 502 17.17 3.82 1.30
CA LEU A 502 17.77 3.61 2.62
C LEU A 502 19.31 3.62 2.60
N GLU A 503 19.93 3.16 1.51
CA GLU A 503 21.39 2.99 1.39
C GLU A 503 21.93 3.42 0.00
N PRO A 504 22.66 4.55 -0.14
CA PRO A 504 22.79 5.60 0.86
C PRO A 504 21.44 6.27 1.12
N PHE A 505 21.23 6.72 2.35
CA PHE A 505 19.96 7.33 2.73
C PHE A 505 19.62 8.55 1.86
N ARG A 506 18.44 8.54 1.25
CA ARG A 506 17.85 9.66 0.53
C ARG A 506 16.38 9.78 0.92
N HIS A 507 15.97 11.01 1.21
CA HIS A 507 14.56 11.31 1.42
C HIS A 507 13.71 10.98 0.21
N ALA A 508 12.46 10.65 0.46
CA ALA A 508 11.44 10.70 -0.57
C ALA A 508 11.26 12.14 -1.07
N GLU A 509 10.74 12.28 -2.26
CA GLU A 509 10.24 13.57 -2.71
C GLU A 509 8.93 13.91 -2.02
N ALA A 510 8.69 15.20 -1.80
CA ALA A 510 7.47 15.62 -1.13
C ALA A 510 6.26 15.32 -2.01
N ARG A 511 5.19 14.78 -1.42
CA ARG A 511 3.95 14.47 -2.13
C ARG A 511 2.76 14.85 -1.27
N LEU A 512 1.90 15.71 -1.80
CA LEU A 512 0.82 16.37 -1.07
C LEU A 512 -0.51 16.14 -1.77
N PRO A 513 -1.58 15.74 -1.04
CA PRO A 513 -2.92 15.71 -1.61
C PRO A 513 -3.39 17.14 -1.89
N LEU A 514 -4.05 17.36 -3.03
CA LEU A 514 -4.68 18.65 -3.35
C LEU A 514 -6.20 18.56 -3.23
N THR A 515 -6.81 17.58 -3.91
CA THR A 515 -8.26 17.30 -3.83
C THR A 515 -8.55 15.89 -4.34
N ASP A 516 -9.62 15.28 -3.86
CA ASP A 516 -10.14 13.97 -4.30
C ASP A 516 -11.49 14.08 -5.03
N SER A 517 -11.96 15.32 -5.25
CA SER A 517 -13.34 15.62 -5.63
C SER A 517 -13.41 16.55 -6.83
N LEU A 518 -12.56 16.30 -7.83
CA LEU A 518 -12.54 17.07 -9.07
C LEU A 518 -13.45 16.41 -10.13
N GLN A 519 -14.62 16.99 -10.39
CA GLN A 519 -15.58 16.42 -11.34
C GLN A 519 -15.36 16.89 -12.79
N VAL A 520 -15.23 15.94 -13.72
CA VAL A 520 -15.22 16.13 -15.18
C VAL A 520 -16.56 15.69 -15.77
N TYR A 521 -17.17 16.54 -16.60
CA TYR A 521 -18.41 16.22 -17.30
C TYR A 521 -18.16 15.88 -18.78
N PRO A 522 -18.86 14.88 -19.35
CA PRO A 522 -18.80 14.53 -20.76
C PRO A 522 -19.06 15.71 -21.69
N GLY A 523 -18.15 16.01 -22.62
CA GLY A 523 -18.33 17.03 -23.66
C GLY A 523 -18.31 18.48 -23.18
N TRP A 524 -17.98 18.73 -21.91
CA TRP A 524 -17.95 20.08 -21.34
C TRP A 524 -16.53 20.48 -20.97
N THR A 525 -16.24 21.77 -21.09
CA THR A 525 -15.04 22.40 -20.51
C THR A 525 -15.45 23.14 -19.26
N ARG A 526 -14.87 22.80 -18.10
CA ARG A 526 -15.06 23.59 -16.87
C ARG A 526 -13.90 24.57 -16.74
N GLU A 527 -14.18 25.83 -17.00
CA GLU A 527 -13.18 26.90 -16.93
C GLU A 527 -13.12 27.55 -15.53
N GLY A 528 -11.95 28.04 -15.15
CA GLY A 528 -11.76 28.84 -13.95
C GLY A 528 -11.98 28.14 -12.61
N LEU A 529 -11.74 26.82 -12.51
CA LEU A 529 -11.90 26.12 -11.23
C LEU A 529 -10.76 26.48 -10.28
N GLU A 530 -11.08 27.21 -9.20
CA GLU A 530 -10.10 27.59 -8.19
C GLU A 530 -9.78 26.43 -7.23
N LEU A 531 -8.49 26.16 -7.07
CA LEU A 531 -7.94 25.19 -6.12
C LEU A 531 -6.97 25.90 -5.17
N GLN A 532 -7.16 25.68 -3.87
CA GLN A 532 -6.28 26.22 -2.84
C GLN A 532 -5.01 25.37 -2.76
N LEU A 533 -3.87 26.01 -2.96
CA LEU A 533 -2.59 25.36 -2.80
C LEU A 533 -2.27 25.19 -1.29
N PRO A 534 -1.79 24.00 -0.87
CA PRO A 534 -1.33 23.79 0.51
C PRO A 534 -0.27 24.82 0.92
N GLU A 535 -0.38 25.39 2.12
CA GLU A 535 0.59 26.37 2.65
C GLU A 535 2.02 25.79 2.68
N GLU A 536 2.11 24.47 2.81
CA GLU A 536 3.33 23.66 2.84
C GLU A 536 4.21 23.87 1.59
N LEU A 537 3.63 24.16 0.42
CA LEU A 537 4.35 24.42 -0.83
C LEU A 537 5.44 25.49 -0.68
N SER A 538 5.15 26.54 0.11
CA SER A 538 6.08 27.65 0.34
C SER A 538 7.34 27.24 1.10
N GLN A 539 7.26 26.18 1.91
CA GLN A 539 8.35 25.72 2.78
C GLN A 539 9.42 24.96 1.99
N TRP A 540 9.00 24.22 0.96
CA TRP A 540 9.90 23.44 0.09
C TRP A 540 10.66 24.32 -0.90
N ASN A 541 10.10 25.47 -1.29
CA ASN A 541 10.74 26.40 -2.22
C ASN A 541 11.95 27.14 -1.59
N THR A 542 12.04 27.16 -0.26
CA THR A 542 13.18 27.74 0.48
C THR A 542 14.17 26.69 0.99
N ALA A 543 13.83 25.41 0.92
CA ALA A 543 14.69 24.30 1.30
C ALA A 543 15.66 24.01 0.13
N THR A 544 16.69 24.83 -0.01
CA THR A 544 17.83 24.53 -0.89
C THR A 544 18.58 23.32 -0.29
N PRO A 545 19.10 22.37 -1.10
CA PRO A 545 19.65 21.09 -0.64
C PRO A 545 20.75 21.18 0.42
#